data_AF-A0A353LMW9-F1
#
_entry.id   AF-A0A353LMW9-F1
#
_cell.length_a   1.000
_cell.length_b   1.000
_cell.length_c   1.000
_cell.angle_alpha   90.00
_cell.angle_beta   90.00
_cell.angle_gamma   90.00
#
_symmetry.space_group_name_H-M   'P 1'
#
loop_
_entity.id
_entity.type
_entity.pdbx_description
1 polymer ?
#
loop_
_entity_poly.entity_id
_entity_poly.type
_entity_poly.pdbx_seq_one_letter_code
_entity_poly.pdbx_strand_id
1 'polypeptide(L)'
;WDAFGMPAENAAMERQVHPAAWTYENIDTMRGQLKAMGLSIDWSREFATCDPEYYGHEQRMFLDFLEKGLIYRKESPVNWDPV
;
A
#
# COMPACT_ATOMS: atom_id res chain seq x y z
N TRP A 1 -0.50 2.39 -7.33
CA TRP A 1 -0.13 1.02 -6.95
C TRP A 1 -0.54 0.77 -5.52
N ASP A 2 -1.37 -0.25 -5.30
CA ASP A 2 -1.69 -0.69 -3.94
C ASP A 2 -0.52 -1.52 -3.41
N ALA A 3 0.32 -0.87 -2.58
CA ALA A 3 1.72 -1.22 -2.40
C ALA A 3 2.14 -1.43 -0.93
N PHE A 4 1.18 -1.38 0.00
CA PHE A 4 1.36 -1.68 1.43
C PHE A 4 0.61 -2.94 1.85
N GLY A 5 0.95 -3.44 3.05
CA GLY A 5 0.23 -4.52 3.72
C GLY A 5 0.71 -5.93 3.35
N MET A 6 -0.02 -6.92 3.89
CA MET A 6 0.35 -8.34 3.87
C MET A 6 0.74 -8.90 2.49
N PRO A 7 0.07 -8.58 1.37
CA PRO A 7 0.45 -9.15 0.08
C PRO A 7 1.88 -8.79 -0.36
N ALA A 8 2.27 -7.53 -0.17
CA ALA A 8 3.61 -7.06 -0.52
C ALA A 8 4.67 -7.58 0.46
N GLU A 9 4.36 -7.55 1.77
CA GLU A 9 5.27 -7.96 2.84
C GLU A 9 5.54 -9.47 2.82
N ASN A 10 4.50 -10.30 2.68
CA ASN A 10 4.65 -11.76 2.61
C ASN A 10 5.48 -12.19 1.40
N ALA A 11 5.21 -11.60 0.23
CA ALA A 11 5.94 -11.94 -1.00
C ALA A 11 7.42 -11.52 -0.96
N ALA A 12 7.75 -10.45 -0.23
CA ALA A 12 9.13 -10.03 0.03
C ALA A 12 9.81 -10.95 1.05
N MET A 13 9.08 -11.35 2.11
CA MET A 13 9.56 -12.26 3.16
C MET A 13 9.90 -13.65 2.60
N GLU A 14 9.05 -14.23 1.75
CA GLU A 14 9.30 -15.50 1.06
C GLU A 14 10.58 -15.47 0.23
N ARG A 15 10.91 -14.30 -0.33
CA ARG A 15 12.08 -14.08 -1.18
C ARG A 15 13.30 -13.57 -0.42
N GLN A 16 13.17 -13.37 0.89
CA GLN A 16 14.22 -12.83 1.77
C GLN A 16 14.79 -11.49 1.29
N VAL A 17 13.94 -10.63 0.73
CA VAL A 17 14.30 -9.29 0.24
C VAL A 17 13.57 -8.21 1.04
N HIS A 18 14.12 -7.00 1.04
CA HIS A 18 13.47 -5.87 1.70
C HIS A 18 12.14 -5.53 1.00
N PRO A 19 11.00 -5.40 1.71
CA PRO A 19 9.69 -5.15 1.10
C PRO A 19 9.65 -3.94 0.17
N ALA A 20 10.32 -2.84 0.54
CA ALA A 20 10.38 -1.67 -0.33
C ALA A 20 11.03 -1.97 -1.69
N ALA A 21 12.17 -2.69 -1.71
CA ALA A 21 12.85 -3.04 -2.96
C ALA A 21 11.97 -3.95 -3.82
N TRP A 22 11.39 -4.99 -3.20
CA TRP A 22 10.46 -5.92 -3.83
C TRP A 22 9.25 -5.22 -4.45
N THR A 23 8.63 -4.30 -3.71
CA THR A 23 7.46 -3.56 -4.15
C THR A 23 7.77 -2.71 -5.38
N TYR A 24 8.88 -1.95 -5.39
CA TYR A 24 9.22 -1.11 -6.56
C TYR A 24 9.63 -1.95 -7.78
N GLU A 25 10.36 -3.06 -7.59
CA GLU A 25 10.69 -3.98 -8.69
C GLU A 25 9.42 -4.56 -9.35
N ASN A 26 8.41 -4.93 -8.54
CA ASN A 26 7.14 -5.41 -9.05
C ASN A 26 6.34 -4.32 -9.76
N ILE A 27 6.32 -3.11 -9.20
CA ILE A 27 5.69 -1.95 -9.83
C ILE A 27 6.30 -1.70 -11.21
N ASP A 28 7.63 -1.72 -11.34
CA ASP A 28 8.32 -1.51 -12.61
C ASP A 28 7.96 -2.60 -13.63
N THR A 29 7.92 -3.86 -13.18
CA THR A 29 7.53 -5.02 -14.00
C THR A 29 6.09 -4.89 -14.50
N MET A 30 5.14 -4.62 -13.60
CA MET A 30 3.72 -4.47 -13.93
C MET A 30 3.48 -3.24 -14.82
N ARG A 31 4.19 -2.13 -14.56
CA ARG A 31 4.14 -0.93 -15.41
C ARG A 31 4.54 -1.27 -16.85
N GLY A 32 5.63 -2.03 -17.02
CA GLY A 32 6.08 -2.48 -18.33
C GLY A 32 5.02 -3.31 -19.06
N GLN A 33 4.39 -4.25 -18.35
CA GLN A 33 3.30 -5.09 -18.89
C GLN A 33 2.10 -4.24 -19.32
N LEU A 34 1.62 -3.33 -18.47
CA LEU A 34 0.47 -2.46 -18.77
C LEU A 34 0.74 -1.53 -19.96
N LYS A 35 1.96 -1.00 -20.09
CA LYS A 35 2.38 -0.20 -21.25
C LYS A 35 2.39 -1.03 -22.53
N ALA A 36 2.87 -2.28 -22.47
CA ALA A 36 2.91 -3.18 -23.63
C ALA A 36 1.51 -3.56 -24.13
N MET A 37 0.51 -3.60 -23.25
CA MET A 37 -0.90 -3.85 -23.62
C MET A 37 -1.56 -2.69 -24.37
N GLY A 38 -0.93 -1.51 -24.43
CA GLY A 38 -1.48 -0.35 -25.13
C GLY A 38 -2.68 0.31 -24.44
N LEU A 39 -2.82 0.14 -23.12
CA LEU A 39 -3.90 0.76 -22.35
C LEU A 39 -3.73 2.30 -22.32
N SER A 40 -4.85 3.02 -22.46
CA SER A 40 -4.89 4.49 -22.38
C SER A 40 -4.88 4.96 -20.92
N ILE A 41 -3.75 4.77 -20.24
CA ILE A 41 -3.51 5.21 -18.86
C ILE A 41 -2.71 6.52 -18.87
N ASP A 42 -3.17 7.52 -18.10
CA ASP A 42 -2.40 8.74 -17.84
C ASP A 42 -1.33 8.49 -16.77
N TRP A 43 -0.15 8.07 -17.22
CA TRP A 43 0.99 7.80 -16.35
C TRP A 43 1.55 9.04 -15.64
N SER A 44 1.13 10.27 -16.00
CA SER A 44 1.51 11.47 -15.24
C SER A 44 0.86 11.55 -13.86
N ARG A 45 -0.16 10.71 -13.61
CA ARG A 45 -0.90 10.62 -12.35
C ARG A 45 -0.57 9.36 -11.55
N GLU A 46 0.51 8.68 -11.91
CA GLU A 46 0.97 7.48 -11.22
C GLU A 46 1.47 7.80 -9.81
N PHE A 47 1.09 6.98 -8.82
CA PHE A 47 1.61 7.02 -7.45
C PHE A 47 1.55 5.62 -6.82
N ALA A 48 2.32 5.37 -5.75
CA ALA A 48 2.21 4.16 -4.93
C ALA A 48 1.71 4.50 -3.52
N THR A 49 0.87 3.65 -2.94
CA THR A 49 0.32 3.90 -1.60
C THR A 49 1.38 3.85 -0.50
N CYS A 50 2.54 3.27 -0.78
CA CYS A 50 3.71 3.24 0.11
C CYS A 50 4.57 4.51 0.07
N ASP A 51 4.30 5.46 -0.84
CA ASP A 51 5.08 6.69 -0.93
C ASP A 51 4.73 7.66 0.21
N PRO A 52 5.71 8.37 0.81
CA PRO A 52 5.47 9.35 1.88
C PRO A 52 4.51 10.47 1.50
N GLU A 53 4.56 10.89 0.24
CA GLU A 53 3.65 11.91 -0.28
C GLU A 53 2.20 11.43 -0.31
N TYR A 54 1.96 10.12 -0.42
CA TYR A 54 0.62 9.53 -0.39
C TYR A 54 0.15 9.24 1.03
N TYR A 55 0.87 8.41 1.80
CA TYR A 55 0.39 8.00 3.13
C TYR A 55 0.34 9.18 4.12
N GLY A 56 1.04 10.28 3.86
CA GLY A 56 0.89 11.52 4.63
C GLY A 56 -0.53 12.11 4.54
N HIS A 57 -1.25 11.89 3.44
CA HIS A 57 -2.67 12.24 3.32
C HIS A 57 -3.55 11.31 4.15
N GLU A 58 -3.27 10.01 4.15
CA GLU A 58 -4.01 9.03 4.96
C GLU A 58 -3.84 9.30 6.46
N GLN A 59 -2.62 9.60 6.92
CA GLN A 59 -2.34 9.98 8.30
C GLN A 59 -3.15 11.23 8.72
N ARG A 60 -3.22 12.24 7.84
CA ARG A 60 -4.03 13.43 8.11
C ARG A 60 -5.51 13.10 8.22
N MET A 61 -6.04 12.30 7.30
CA MET A 61 -7.42 11.84 7.34
C MET A 61 -7.73 11.03 8.61
N PHE A 62 -6.79 10.17 9.03
CA PHE A 62 -6.91 9.42 10.28
C PHE A 62 -7.03 10.35 11.48
N LEU A 63 -6.20 11.39 11.56
CA LEU A 63 -6.26 12.39 12.64
C LEU A 63 -7.56 13.19 12.61
N ASP A 64 -8.03 13.61 11.44
CA ASP A 64 -9.32 14.30 11.28
C ASP A 64 -10.48 13.42 11.75
N PHE A 65 -10.43 12.12 11.47
CA PHE A 65 -11.46 11.17 11.88
C PHE A 65 -11.38 10.85 13.37
N LEU A 66 -10.17 10.81 13.93
CA LEU A 66 -9.94 10.66 15.37
C LEU A 66 -10.50 11.86 16.14
N GLU A 67 -10.24 13.08 15.68
CA GLU A 67 -10.77 14.32 16.29
C GLU A 67 -12.31 14.35 16.26
N LYS A 68 -12.91 13.85 15.18
CA LYS A 68 -14.38 13.77 15.03
C LYS A 68 -15.00 12.57 15.74
N GLY A 69 -14.23 11.74 16.43
CA GLY A 69 -14.72 10.55 17.14
C GLY A 69 -15.19 9.41 16.22
N LEU A 70 -14.82 9.44 14.93
CA LEU A 70 -15.10 8.36 13.97
C LEU A 70 -14.12 7.21 14.10
N ILE A 71 -12.89 7.51 14.55
CA ILE A 71 -11.89 6.52 14.93
C ILE A 71 -11.72 6.59 16.45
N TYR A 72 -11.70 5.44 17.10
CA TYR A 72 -11.52 5.35 18.55
C TYR A 72 -10.81 4.04 18.92
N ARG A 73 -10.17 4.04 20.08
CA ARG A 73 -9.59 2.83 20.67
C ARG A 73 -10.57 2.25 21.68
N LYS A 74 -10.87 0.95 21.56
CA LYS A 74 -11.78 0.23 22.46
C LYS A 74 -11.22 -1.17 22.71
N GLU A 75 -11.43 -1.68 23.93
CA GLU A 75 -11.22 -3.08 24.24
C GLU A 75 -12.40 -3.92 23.75
N SER A 76 -12.13 -4.88 22.87
CA SER A 76 -13.10 -5.85 22.39
C SER A 76 -12.37 -7.12 21.93
N PRO A 77 -13.03 -8.29 21.98
CA PRO A 77 -12.54 -9.45 21.26
C PRO A 77 -12.33 -9.12 19.77
N VAL A 78 -11.20 -9.54 19.22
CA VAL A 78 -10.85 -9.38 17.80
C VAL A 78 -10.45 -10.73 17.23
N ASN A 79 -10.57 -10.86 15.90
CA ASN A 79 -10.13 -12.06 15.21
C ASN A 79 -8.60 -12.00 15.02
N TRP A 80 -7.91 -13.07 15.41
CA TRP A 80 -6.46 -13.22 15.26
C TRP A 80 -6.16 -14.36 14.27
N ASP A 81 -5.37 -14.08 13.24
CA ASP A 81 -4.82 -15.09 12.35
C ASP A 81 -3.50 -15.63 12.96
N PRO A 82 -3.40 -16.93 13.29
CA PRO A 82 -2.24 -17.49 14.00
C PRO A 82 -1.09 -17.92 13.08
N VAL A 83 -1.22 -17.78 11.76
CA VAL A 83 -0.20 -18.17 10.78
C VAL A 83 1.00 -17.23 10.81
#